data_AF-A0A9E4FUI3-F1
#
_entry.id   AF-A0A9E4FUI3-F1
#
_cell.length_a   1.000
_cell.length_b   1.000
_cell.length_c   1.000
_cell.angle_alpha   90.00
_cell.angle_beta   90.00
_cell.angle_gamma   90.00
#
_symmetry.space_group_name_H-M   'P 1'
#
loop_
_entity.id
_entity.type
_entity.pdbx_description
1 polymer ?
#
loop_
_entity_poly.entity_id
_entity_poly.type
_entity_poly.pdbx_seq_one_letter_code
_entity_poly.pdbx_strand_id
1 'polypeptide(L)'
;MPSMPFPLPDPGAVAQELALLARTGDHPLFAAVGDRCGREPASRSLWHRFIAQPGSQMAALATWLQAELDRHPGFARDMASLWHQWQLKQGRLPSPAHPTLTLPAGTRSRDRDHGSAMPLLHALPTGIRNLWTVGVGPEITDSLVAFVTREHREQELPARGRILAEHMAHYLRLSGQPDSGDDQTPRYHDRLLLDLLEEHLALDTEAPRVRSTRNGTPSPVPEPAPAAKQPRKDTLTRHAELECPDRVWIGTPLVPIMVRLLAPDPDDPGARLAMELQPDLPIHIWLTAPGFDVLGSQLYTLWLEPDAPRQEITFELQPRTAGAAHLMVQFLQEGTPLGSIMARIEIEEQVTTTVKNRFVRADHLAVGDKSESPDLTLFVHYDMMQAQPRLLFNLYRDGQLSESWPPAVLHADTRSYHAEIYQRLSDLTDVFDIQRDSPDTMEAVDRQLRSLGQSLWNDLIPEGLQQLYALERSEWHGRSLLVVTDEPHIPWELMWPYGYQGESWEDEQP
;
A
#
# COMPACT_ATOMS: atom_id res chain seq x y z
N MET A 1 -27.46 -34.43 4.60
CA MET A 1 -26.50 -33.32 4.68
C MET A 1 -25.18 -33.80 4.13
N PRO A 2 -24.48 -33.02 3.28
CA PRO A 2 -23.13 -33.39 2.86
C PRO A 2 -22.25 -33.52 4.11
N SER A 3 -21.44 -34.58 4.18
CA SER A 3 -20.47 -34.79 5.25
C SER A 3 -19.50 -33.60 5.30
N MET A 4 -19.38 -32.95 6.46
CA MET A 4 -18.39 -31.88 6.62
C MET A 4 -16.97 -32.45 6.49
N PRO A 5 -16.05 -31.74 5.82
CA PRO A 5 -14.70 -32.23 5.58
C PRO A 5 -13.86 -32.32 6.87
N PHE A 6 -14.28 -31.62 7.95
CA PHE A 6 -13.56 -31.56 9.22
C PHE A 6 -14.54 -31.71 10.41
N PRO A 7 -14.11 -32.27 11.55
CA PRO A 7 -14.91 -32.29 12.77
C PRO A 7 -15.13 -30.85 13.29
N LEU A 8 -16.30 -30.59 13.88
CA LEU A 8 -16.55 -29.31 14.53
C LEU A 8 -15.62 -29.13 15.74
N PRO A 9 -15.04 -27.94 15.92
CA PRO A 9 -14.19 -27.68 17.06
C PRO A 9 -15.01 -27.64 18.36
N ASP A 10 -14.40 -28.06 19.47
CA ASP A 10 -14.98 -27.89 20.80
C ASP A 10 -15.12 -26.38 21.10
N PRO A 11 -16.32 -25.86 21.43
CA PRO A 11 -16.52 -24.42 21.67
C PRO A 11 -15.69 -23.88 22.83
N GLY A 12 -15.38 -24.72 23.83
CA GLY A 12 -14.49 -24.36 24.94
C GLY A 12 -13.06 -24.12 24.47
N ALA A 13 -12.53 -25.01 23.63
CA ALA A 13 -11.22 -24.83 22.99
C ALA A 13 -11.17 -23.58 22.11
N VAL A 14 -12.21 -23.32 21.31
CA VAL A 14 -12.31 -22.10 20.49
C VAL A 14 -12.30 -20.84 21.35
N ALA A 15 -13.08 -20.82 22.44
CA ALA A 15 -13.10 -19.67 23.36
C ALA A 15 -11.71 -19.44 24.00
N GLN A 16 -10.96 -20.50 24.32
CA GLN A 16 -9.64 -20.38 24.96
C GLN A 16 -8.64 -19.75 24.00
N GLU A 17 -8.65 -20.18 22.74
CA GLU A 17 -7.77 -19.60 21.72
C GLU A 17 -8.18 -18.18 21.35
N LEU A 18 -9.48 -17.86 21.29
CA LEU A 18 -9.95 -16.48 21.15
C LEU A 18 -9.46 -15.57 22.29
N ALA A 19 -9.30 -16.10 23.50
CA ALA A 19 -8.79 -15.32 24.64
C ALA A 19 -7.27 -15.07 24.53
N LEU A 20 -6.53 -15.96 23.87
CA LEU A 20 -5.13 -15.76 23.53
C LEU A 20 -4.99 -14.74 22.39
N LEU A 21 -5.81 -14.88 21.34
CA LEU A 21 -5.82 -14.00 20.17
C LEU A 21 -6.34 -12.59 20.47
N ALA A 22 -7.21 -12.43 21.47
CA ALA A 22 -7.68 -11.11 21.92
C ALA A 22 -6.53 -10.17 22.34
N ARG A 23 -5.37 -10.72 22.68
CA ARG A 23 -4.17 -9.93 23.03
C ARG A 23 -3.44 -9.37 21.81
N THR A 24 -3.59 -9.99 20.65
CA THR A 24 -2.88 -9.65 19.42
C THR A 24 -3.76 -8.96 18.39
N GLY A 25 -5.09 -9.09 18.46
CA GLY A 25 -6.06 -8.37 17.62
C GLY A 25 -6.17 -8.88 16.17
N ASP A 26 -5.07 -9.34 15.58
CA ASP A 26 -4.99 -9.65 14.15
C ASP A 26 -5.11 -11.14 13.85
N HIS A 27 -6.33 -11.70 13.97
CA HIS A 27 -6.57 -13.07 13.51
C HIS A 27 -7.94 -13.25 12.84
N PRO A 28 -8.02 -13.93 11.66
CA PRO A 28 -9.28 -14.14 10.94
C PRO A 28 -10.38 -14.83 11.78
N LEU A 29 -10.00 -15.78 12.65
CA LEU A 29 -10.93 -16.44 13.58
C LEU A 29 -11.51 -15.47 14.61
N PHE A 30 -10.74 -14.46 15.04
CA PHE A 30 -11.19 -13.44 15.99
C PHE A 30 -12.14 -12.44 15.31
N ALA A 31 -11.80 -11.99 14.10
CA ALA A 31 -12.63 -11.13 13.28
C ALA A 31 -13.99 -11.77 12.93
N ALA A 32 -13.99 -13.02 12.45
CA ALA A 32 -15.21 -13.73 12.08
C ALA A 32 -16.20 -13.88 13.26
N VAL A 33 -15.68 -14.13 14.46
CA VAL A 33 -16.51 -14.22 15.68
C VAL A 33 -17.00 -12.84 16.12
N GLY A 34 -16.16 -11.81 16.01
CA GLY A 34 -16.53 -10.43 16.31
C GLY A 34 -17.64 -9.89 15.40
N ASP A 35 -17.53 -10.09 14.09
CA ASP A 35 -18.53 -9.68 13.10
C ASP A 35 -19.89 -10.34 13.36
N ARG A 36 -19.86 -11.63 13.73
CA ARG A 36 -21.08 -12.37 14.06
C ARG A 36 -21.71 -11.87 15.35
N CYS A 37 -20.90 -11.60 16.38
CA CYS A 37 -21.37 -10.99 17.61
C CYS A 37 -21.95 -9.58 17.42
N GLY A 38 -21.47 -8.84 16.42
CA GLY A 38 -21.93 -7.48 16.12
C GLY A 38 -23.39 -7.37 15.65
N ARG A 39 -24.02 -8.46 15.23
CA ARG A 39 -25.37 -8.46 14.62
C ARG A 39 -26.53 -8.42 15.60
N GLU A 40 -26.36 -8.96 16.81
CA GLU A 40 -27.38 -8.90 17.88
C GLU A 40 -26.88 -8.07 19.07
N PRO A 41 -27.71 -7.19 19.68
CA PRO A 41 -27.27 -6.36 20.81
C PRO A 41 -26.72 -7.16 22.00
N ALA A 42 -27.32 -8.32 22.29
CA ALA A 42 -26.91 -9.18 23.40
C ALA A 42 -25.54 -9.85 23.16
N SER A 43 -25.28 -10.33 21.95
CA SER A 43 -23.98 -10.91 21.58
C SER A 43 -22.89 -9.84 21.47
N ARG A 44 -23.23 -8.62 21.02
CA ARG A 44 -22.29 -7.50 20.97
C ARG A 44 -21.82 -7.11 22.37
N SER A 45 -22.73 -7.04 23.33
CA SER A 45 -22.40 -6.79 24.74
C SER A 45 -21.53 -7.90 25.34
N LEU A 46 -21.81 -9.17 25.00
CA LEU A 46 -20.97 -10.29 25.40
C LEU A 46 -19.55 -10.19 24.83
N TRP A 47 -19.42 -9.87 23.54
CA TRP A 47 -18.15 -9.72 22.85
C TRP A 47 -17.28 -8.60 23.44
N HIS A 48 -17.86 -7.42 23.68
CA HIS A 48 -17.11 -6.33 24.32
C HIS A 48 -16.63 -6.69 25.73
N ARG A 49 -17.46 -7.39 26.53
CA ARG A 49 -17.04 -7.88 27.85
C ARG A 49 -15.95 -8.95 27.76
N PHE A 50 -16.00 -9.80 26.74
CA PHE A 50 -14.97 -10.81 26.49
C PHE A 50 -13.63 -10.16 26.12
N ILE A 51 -13.62 -9.17 25.23
CA ILE A 51 -12.40 -8.41 24.89
C ILE A 51 -11.81 -7.76 26.14
N ALA A 52 -12.65 -7.12 26.96
CA ALA A 52 -12.20 -6.44 28.17
C ALA A 52 -11.69 -7.39 29.27
N GLN A 53 -12.33 -8.56 29.44
CA GLN A 53 -12.00 -9.52 30.50
C GLN A 53 -12.14 -10.98 30.02
N PRO A 54 -11.23 -11.47 29.14
CA PRO A 54 -11.41 -12.75 28.45
C PRO A 54 -11.64 -13.92 29.41
N GLY A 55 -10.83 -14.02 30.48
CA GLY A 55 -10.91 -15.10 31.45
C GLY A 55 -12.24 -15.19 32.20
N SER A 56 -12.92 -14.07 32.44
CA SER A 56 -14.20 -14.05 33.17
C SER A 56 -15.41 -14.41 32.31
N GLN A 57 -15.28 -14.23 30.98
CA GLN A 57 -16.37 -14.41 30.01
C GLN A 57 -16.25 -15.70 29.20
N MET A 58 -15.18 -16.48 29.40
CA MET A 58 -14.90 -17.75 28.73
C MET A 58 -16.10 -18.70 28.62
N ALA A 59 -16.76 -18.99 29.75
CA ALA A 59 -17.90 -19.91 29.78
C ALA A 59 -19.14 -19.37 29.04
N ALA A 60 -19.36 -18.05 29.14
CA ALA A 60 -20.46 -17.38 28.44
C ALA A 60 -20.22 -17.35 26.92
N LEU A 61 -18.99 -17.08 26.49
CA LEU A 61 -18.61 -17.13 25.07
C LEU A 61 -18.72 -18.55 24.50
N ALA A 62 -18.23 -19.57 25.22
CA ALA A 62 -18.34 -20.97 24.78
C ALA A 62 -19.81 -21.40 24.65
N THR A 63 -20.68 -21.01 25.58
CA THR A 63 -22.12 -21.28 25.52
C THR A 63 -22.78 -20.59 24.32
N TRP A 64 -22.39 -19.33 24.05
CA TRP A 64 -22.88 -18.60 22.87
C TRP A 64 -22.41 -19.25 21.57
N LEU A 65 -21.12 -19.61 21.47
CA LEU A 65 -20.55 -20.29 20.30
C LEU A 65 -21.28 -21.60 20.00
N GLN A 66 -21.55 -22.42 21.02
CA GLN A 66 -22.32 -23.65 20.86
C GLN A 66 -23.72 -23.37 20.29
N ALA A 67 -24.44 -22.39 20.85
CA ALA A 67 -25.77 -22.04 20.38
C ALA A 67 -25.78 -21.45 18.96
N GLU A 68 -24.69 -20.82 18.52
CA GLU A 68 -24.54 -20.25 17.17
C GLU A 68 -24.19 -21.35 16.14
N LEU A 69 -23.32 -22.29 16.52
CA LEU A 69 -23.00 -23.48 15.72
C LEU A 69 -24.25 -24.34 15.47
N ASP A 70 -25.13 -24.47 16.47
CA ASP A 70 -26.38 -25.22 16.35
C ASP A 70 -27.42 -24.50 15.47
N ARG A 71 -27.44 -23.16 15.50
CA ARG A 71 -28.42 -22.34 14.74
C ARG A 71 -28.02 -22.12 13.28
N HIS A 72 -26.71 -22.07 12.97
CA HIS A 72 -26.24 -21.62 11.66
C HIS A 72 -25.22 -22.59 11.03
N PRO A 73 -25.67 -23.50 10.15
CA PRO A 73 -24.79 -24.48 9.49
C PRO A 73 -23.66 -23.85 8.65
N GLY A 74 -23.85 -22.63 8.13
CA GLY A 74 -22.80 -21.87 7.43
C GLY A 74 -21.68 -21.45 8.36
N PHE A 75 -22.02 -20.87 9.51
CA PHE A 75 -21.06 -20.48 10.55
C PHE A 75 -20.28 -21.70 11.06
N ALA A 76 -20.94 -22.84 11.22
CA ALA A 76 -20.29 -24.09 11.61
C ALA A 76 -19.22 -24.55 10.60
N ARG A 77 -19.50 -24.42 9.30
CA ARG A 77 -18.53 -24.74 8.24
C ARG A 77 -17.35 -23.77 8.23
N ASP A 78 -17.61 -22.48 8.32
CA ASP A 78 -16.58 -21.44 8.29
C ASP A 78 -15.65 -21.56 9.50
N MET A 79 -16.23 -21.77 10.70
CA MET A 79 -15.49 -22.03 11.93
C MET A 79 -14.64 -23.29 11.85
N ALA A 80 -15.17 -24.39 11.30
CA ALA A 80 -14.38 -25.62 11.13
C ALA A 80 -13.19 -25.41 10.17
N SER A 81 -13.37 -24.66 9.08
CA SER A 81 -12.31 -24.33 8.12
C SER A 81 -11.22 -23.46 8.74
N LEU A 82 -11.61 -22.33 9.36
CA LEU A 82 -10.68 -21.40 10.01
C LEU A 82 -9.92 -22.06 11.16
N TRP A 83 -10.61 -22.90 11.94
CA TRP A 83 -9.98 -23.66 13.03
C TRP A 83 -8.96 -24.67 12.51
N HIS A 84 -9.30 -25.41 11.45
CA HIS A 84 -8.39 -26.38 10.84
C HIS A 84 -7.13 -25.72 10.27
N GLN A 85 -7.28 -24.61 9.53
CA GLN A 85 -6.16 -23.83 9.02
C GLN A 85 -5.26 -23.30 10.15
N TRP A 86 -5.87 -22.85 11.24
CA TRP A 86 -5.13 -22.39 12.41
C TRP A 86 -4.35 -23.53 13.08
N GLN A 87 -4.95 -24.70 13.25
CA GLN A 87 -4.25 -25.87 13.83
C GLN A 87 -3.07 -26.33 12.95
N LEU A 88 -3.17 -26.24 11.62
CA LEU A 88 -2.06 -26.50 10.70
C LEU A 88 -0.92 -25.51 10.88
N LYS A 89 -1.22 -24.20 10.98
CA LYS A 89 -0.20 -23.15 11.22
C LYS A 89 0.53 -23.34 12.55
N GLN A 90 -0.16 -23.83 13.58
CA GLN A 90 0.42 -24.11 14.91
C GLN A 90 1.17 -25.45 14.98
N GLY A 91 1.25 -26.20 13.86
CA GLY A 91 1.85 -27.54 13.84
C GLY A 91 1.10 -28.57 14.71
N ARG A 92 -0.14 -28.29 15.11
CA ARG A 92 -0.98 -29.18 15.94
C ARG A 92 -1.64 -30.28 15.12
N LEU A 93 -1.72 -30.11 13.80
CA LEU A 93 -2.13 -31.15 12.86
C LEU A 93 -0.99 -31.48 11.90
N PRO A 94 -0.81 -32.76 11.53
CA PRO A 94 0.11 -33.11 10.47
C PRO A 94 -0.39 -32.50 9.16
N SER A 95 0.51 -31.82 8.44
CA SER A 95 0.21 -31.37 7.07
C SER A 95 -0.20 -32.57 6.22
N PRO A 96 -1.28 -32.50 5.43
CA PRO A 96 -1.68 -33.63 4.60
C PRO A 96 -0.52 -33.99 3.68
N ALA A 97 0.00 -35.21 3.81
CA ALA A 97 0.98 -35.74 2.88
C ALA A 97 0.36 -35.69 1.48
N HIS A 98 0.97 -34.91 0.57
CA HIS A 98 0.55 -34.89 -0.82
C HIS A 98 0.56 -36.33 -1.35
N PRO A 99 -0.56 -36.86 -1.85
CA PRO A 99 -0.54 -38.15 -2.51
C PRO A 99 0.30 -37.99 -3.78
N THR A 100 1.44 -38.68 -3.84
CA THR A 100 2.22 -38.83 -5.07
C THR A 100 1.35 -39.57 -6.09
N LEU A 101 0.72 -38.81 -6.99
CA LEU A 101 -0.03 -39.33 -8.13
C LEU A 101 0.95 -40.01 -9.09
N THR A 102 1.08 -41.33 -8.97
CA THR A 102 1.75 -42.16 -9.98
C THR A 102 0.76 -42.39 -11.11
N LEU A 103 0.89 -41.62 -12.20
CA LEU A 103 0.15 -41.88 -13.43
C LEU A 103 0.75 -43.11 -14.15
N PRO A 104 -0.06 -44.09 -14.57
CA PRO A 104 0.42 -45.18 -15.39
C PRO A 104 0.73 -44.68 -16.81
N ALA A 105 1.92 -45.06 -17.30
CA ALA A 105 2.33 -44.82 -18.67
C ALA A 105 1.48 -45.62 -19.66
N GLY A 106 0.94 -44.92 -20.67
CA GLY A 106 0.68 -45.50 -21.98
C GLY A 106 -0.79 -45.54 -22.41
N THR A 107 -1.18 -44.58 -23.24
CA THR A 107 -2.06 -44.84 -24.40
C THR A 107 -1.84 -43.77 -25.47
N ARG A 108 -1.34 -44.20 -26.63
CA ARG A 108 -1.39 -43.47 -27.90
C ARG A 108 -2.81 -43.59 -28.50
N SER A 109 -3.37 -42.49 -28.99
CA SER A 109 -4.41 -42.47 -30.05
C SER A 109 -4.43 -41.05 -30.63
N ARG A 110 -3.86 -40.79 -31.81
CA ARG A 110 -4.39 -40.92 -33.18
C ARG A 110 -5.52 -39.91 -33.52
N ASP A 111 -5.16 -38.98 -34.41
CA ASP A 111 -5.92 -38.21 -35.41
C ASP A 111 -7.44 -38.05 -35.28
N ARG A 112 -7.90 -36.80 -35.33
CA ARG A 112 -8.70 -36.32 -36.47
C ARG A 112 -8.90 -34.80 -36.49
N ASP A 113 -8.71 -34.27 -37.70
CA ASP A 113 -9.20 -33.00 -38.21
C ASP A 113 -10.69 -32.75 -37.95
N HIS A 114 -11.05 -31.50 -37.64
CA HIS A 114 -12.12 -30.76 -38.32
C HIS A 114 -11.95 -29.26 -38.07
N GLY A 115 -11.91 -28.49 -39.16
CA GLY A 115 -11.71 -27.05 -39.16
C GLY A 115 -13.00 -26.22 -39.24
N SER A 116 -12.74 -24.90 -39.25
CA SER A 116 -13.59 -23.77 -39.65
C SER A 116 -14.81 -23.45 -38.79
N ALA A 117 -14.81 -22.28 -38.14
CA ALA A 117 -15.14 -21.01 -38.80
C ALA A 117 -15.02 -19.82 -37.82
N MET A 118 -14.15 -18.87 -38.16
CA MET A 118 -14.15 -17.49 -37.65
C MET A 118 -15.10 -16.65 -38.52
N PRO A 119 -15.89 -15.72 -37.96
CA PRO A 119 -16.32 -14.55 -38.71
C PRO A 119 -15.36 -13.38 -38.48
N LEU A 120 -14.71 -12.97 -39.58
CA LEU A 120 -14.12 -11.65 -39.79
C LEU A 120 -15.17 -10.56 -39.60
N LEU A 121 -14.85 -9.54 -38.81
CA LEU A 121 -15.61 -8.29 -38.74
C LEU A 121 -14.80 -7.21 -39.48
N HIS A 122 -15.39 -6.70 -40.57
CA HIS A 122 -14.90 -5.54 -41.31
C HIS A 122 -15.15 -4.25 -40.52
N ALA A 123 -14.20 -3.32 -40.58
CA ALA A 123 -14.32 -1.98 -40.04
C ALA A 123 -14.73 -0.94 -41.11
N LEU A 124 -15.55 0.03 -40.66
CA LEU A 124 -15.81 1.42 -41.14
C LEU A 124 -16.77 1.62 -42.34
N PRO A 125 -17.52 2.77 -42.46
CA PRO A 125 -17.28 4.09 -41.83
C PRO A 125 -18.51 4.91 -41.28
N THR A 126 -18.18 5.98 -40.54
CA THR A 126 -18.92 7.25 -40.25
C THR A 126 -20.22 7.28 -39.41
N GLY A 127 -20.24 8.18 -38.42
CA GLY A 127 -21.31 9.18 -38.27
C GLY A 127 -22.32 9.03 -37.11
N ILE A 128 -22.14 9.87 -36.09
CA ILE A 128 -23.08 10.39 -35.07
C ILE A 128 -24.57 9.99 -35.20
N ARG A 129 -25.13 9.33 -34.16
CA ARG A 129 -26.32 9.72 -33.34
C ARG A 129 -26.82 8.50 -32.55
N ASN A 130 -26.82 8.58 -31.22
CA ASN A 130 -28.05 8.47 -30.41
C ASN A 130 -27.76 8.67 -28.92
N LEU A 131 -28.52 9.61 -28.37
CA LEU A 131 -28.69 9.98 -26.98
C LEU A 131 -29.54 8.91 -26.29
N TRP A 132 -29.13 8.41 -25.13
CA TRP A 132 -30.05 7.80 -24.16
C TRP A 132 -29.85 8.48 -22.81
N THR A 133 -30.83 9.28 -22.43
CA THR A 133 -31.01 9.82 -21.09
C THR A 133 -31.79 8.81 -20.25
N VAL A 134 -31.26 8.45 -19.09
CA VAL A 134 -32.07 7.95 -17.95
C VAL A 134 -32.11 9.09 -16.94
N GLY A 135 -33.33 9.61 -16.71
CA GLY A 135 -33.57 10.80 -15.92
C GLY A 135 -33.56 10.55 -14.41
N VAL A 136 -33.07 11.54 -13.69
CA VAL A 136 -33.35 11.75 -12.25
C VAL A 136 -34.01 13.14 -12.16
N GLY A 137 -35.12 13.25 -11.42
CA GLY A 137 -35.99 14.42 -11.40
C GLY A 137 -35.33 15.70 -10.82
N PRO A 138 -35.74 16.90 -11.28
CA PRO A 138 -34.98 18.15 -11.05
C PRO A 138 -35.21 18.89 -9.72
N GLU A 139 -36.20 18.52 -8.90
CA GLU A 139 -36.71 19.49 -7.90
C GLU A 139 -35.93 19.59 -6.56
N ILE A 140 -35.04 18.63 -6.24
CA ILE A 140 -34.23 18.67 -5.01
C ILE A 140 -32.80 19.17 -5.31
N THR A 141 -32.27 18.81 -6.48
CA THR A 141 -30.92 19.16 -6.93
C THR A 141 -30.80 20.66 -7.22
N ASP A 142 -31.84 21.26 -7.81
CA ASP A 142 -31.82 22.69 -8.18
C ASP A 142 -31.91 23.60 -6.94
N SER A 143 -32.61 23.18 -5.88
CA SER A 143 -32.73 23.96 -4.63
C SER A 143 -31.42 23.99 -3.83
N LEU A 144 -30.68 22.87 -3.81
CA LEU A 144 -29.40 22.78 -3.10
C LEU A 144 -28.26 23.42 -3.90
N VAL A 145 -28.22 23.24 -5.22
CA VAL A 145 -27.24 23.92 -6.08
C VAL A 145 -27.46 25.43 -6.05
N ALA A 146 -28.71 25.92 -6.01
CA ALA A 146 -29.02 27.33 -5.84
C ALA A 146 -28.71 27.88 -4.44
N PHE A 147 -28.68 27.04 -3.40
CA PHE A 147 -28.25 27.43 -2.06
C PHE A 147 -26.71 27.56 -1.99
N VAL A 148 -25.98 26.54 -2.46
CA VAL A 148 -24.50 26.54 -2.47
C VAL A 148 -23.95 27.61 -3.41
N THR A 149 -24.55 27.82 -4.58
CA THR A 149 -24.07 28.82 -5.56
C THR A 149 -24.37 30.27 -5.12
N ARG A 150 -25.39 30.47 -4.27
CA ARG A 150 -25.76 31.79 -3.74
C ARG A 150 -24.88 32.20 -2.56
N GLU A 151 -24.59 31.28 -1.65
CA GLU A 151 -23.64 31.51 -0.54
C GLU A 151 -22.21 31.71 -1.07
N HIS A 152 -21.77 30.93 -2.08
CA HIS A 152 -20.45 31.08 -2.71
C HIS A 152 -20.25 32.44 -3.41
N ARG A 153 -21.34 33.09 -3.86
CA ARG A 153 -21.28 34.43 -4.45
C ARG A 153 -21.26 35.56 -3.44
N GLU A 154 -21.71 35.33 -2.20
CA GLU A 154 -21.94 36.40 -1.24
C GLU A 154 -21.00 36.37 -0.02
N GLN A 155 -20.36 35.22 0.34
CA GLN A 155 -19.33 35.17 1.39
C GLN A 155 -18.23 34.12 1.13
N GLU A 156 -16.98 34.49 1.44
CA GLU A 156 -15.82 33.57 1.41
C GLU A 156 -15.92 32.54 2.55
N LEU A 157 -16.33 31.31 2.22
CA LEU A 157 -16.23 30.19 3.16
C LEU A 157 -14.75 29.80 3.37
N PRO A 158 -14.28 29.66 4.61
CA PRO A 158 -12.95 29.10 4.89
C PRO A 158 -12.80 27.71 4.26
N ALA A 159 -11.58 27.35 3.84
CA ALA A 159 -11.28 26.11 3.10
C ALA A 159 -11.83 24.83 3.76
N ARG A 160 -11.94 24.78 5.09
CA ARG A 160 -12.52 23.65 5.83
C ARG A 160 -14.05 23.52 5.65
N GLY A 161 -14.78 24.63 5.55
CA GLY A 161 -16.23 24.60 5.29
C GLY A 161 -16.57 24.07 3.90
N ARG A 162 -15.68 24.31 2.93
CA ARG A 162 -15.81 23.80 1.55
C ARG A 162 -15.62 22.29 1.48
N ILE A 163 -14.59 21.76 2.15
CA ILE A 163 -14.31 20.32 2.23
C ILE A 163 -15.44 19.56 2.93
N LEU A 164 -16.02 20.14 3.99
CA LEU A 164 -17.14 19.53 4.70
C LEU A 164 -18.43 19.50 3.85
N ALA A 165 -18.71 20.59 3.13
CA ALA A 165 -19.85 20.65 2.21
C ALA A 165 -19.72 19.65 1.04
N GLU A 166 -18.51 19.46 0.52
CA GLU A 166 -18.23 18.48 -0.54
C GLU A 166 -18.39 17.03 -0.04
N HIS A 167 -17.92 16.72 1.18
CA HIS A 167 -18.14 15.41 1.81
C HIS A 167 -19.62 15.13 2.10
N MET A 168 -20.37 16.13 2.57
CA MET A 168 -21.82 15.98 2.78
C MET A 168 -22.59 15.76 1.47
N ALA A 169 -22.22 16.49 0.40
CA ALA A 169 -22.81 16.30 -0.91
C ALA A 169 -22.47 14.92 -1.51
N HIS A 170 -21.33 14.34 -1.16
CA HIS A 170 -20.93 12.99 -1.55
C HIS A 170 -21.72 11.92 -0.77
N TYR A 171 -21.84 12.07 0.55
CA TYR A 171 -22.61 11.16 1.41
C TYR A 171 -24.10 11.11 1.06
N LEU A 172 -24.72 12.25 0.72
CA LEU A 172 -26.11 12.33 0.29
C LEU A 172 -26.37 11.69 -1.09
N ARG A 173 -25.35 11.62 -1.96
CA ARG A 173 -25.43 10.87 -3.22
C ARG A 173 -25.37 9.36 -2.99
N LEU A 174 -24.56 8.92 -2.03
CA LEU A 174 -24.36 7.50 -1.71
C LEU A 174 -25.55 6.89 -0.94
N SER A 175 -26.24 7.69 -0.13
CA SER A 175 -27.42 7.25 0.64
C SER A 175 -28.72 7.19 -0.16
N GLY A 176 -28.71 7.62 -1.43
CA GLY A 176 -29.86 7.66 -2.33
C GLY A 176 -30.23 6.34 -3.03
N GLN A 177 -30.11 5.18 -2.38
CA GLN A 177 -30.74 3.95 -2.88
C GLN A 177 -32.09 3.71 -2.18
N PRO A 178 -33.16 3.43 -2.93
CA PRO A 178 -34.42 3.02 -2.33
C PRO A 178 -34.32 1.54 -2.00
N ASP A 179 -34.35 1.17 -0.72
CA ASP A 179 -34.83 -0.16 -0.38
C ASP A 179 -35.79 -0.17 0.82
N SER A 180 -36.80 -0.97 0.58
CA SER A 180 -37.89 -1.46 1.40
C SER A 180 -37.91 -1.13 2.90
N GLY A 181 -38.84 -0.24 3.25
CA GLY A 181 -39.84 -0.50 4.29
C GLY A 181 -39.33 -0.77 5.71
N ASP A 182 -38.86 0.27 6.40
CA ASP A 182 -39.21 0.47 7.82
C ASP A 182 -39.04 1.96 8.21
N ASP A 183 -40.13 2.55 8.68
CA ASP A 183 -40.41 4.00 8.60
C ASP A 183 -39.97 4.83 9.83
N GLN A 184 -38.90 4.45 10.55
CA GLN A 184 -38.51 5.21 11.77
C GLN A 184 -37.02 5.55 11.95
N THR A 185 -36.13 5.13 11.07
CA THR A 185 -34.68 5.37 11.21
C THR A 185 -34.15 6.73 10.68
N PRO A 186 -34.81 7.49 9.76
CA PRO A 186 -34.17 8.71 9.21
C PRO A 186 -34.08 9.88 10.20
N ARG A 187 -34.99 10.00 11.16
CA ARG A 187 -35.11 11.21 11.99
C ARG A 187 -34.00 11.39 13.03
N TYR A 188 -33.24 10.34 13.33
CA TYR A 188 -32.18 10.39 14.34
C TYR A 188 -30.86 10.90 13.75
N HIS A 189 -30.53 10.54 12.51
CA HIS A 189 -29.31 10.99 11.84
C HIS A 189 -29.37 12.48 11.46
N ASP A 190 -30.54 12.97 11.05
CA ASP A 190 -30.73 14.39 10.73
C ASP A 190 -30.54 15.30 11.94
N ARG A 191 -30.95 14.84 13.14
CA ARG A 191 -30.79 15.58 14.39
C ARG A 191 -29.33 15.63 14.84
N LEU A 192 -28.63 14.50 14.79
CA LEU A 192 -27.22 14.40 15.16
C LEU A 192 -26.33 15.26 14.25
N LEU A 193 -26.66 15.33 12.96
CA LEU A 193 -25.95 16.17 11.98
C LEU A 193 -26.18 17.67 12.21
N LEU A 194 -27.40 18.07 12.58
CA LEU A 194 -27.69 19.46 12.92
C LEU A 194 -26.99 19.90 14.21
N ASP A 195 -26.93 19.03 15.23
CA ASP A 195 -26.26 19.32 16.50
C ASP A 195 -24.73 19.48 16.30
N LEU A 196 -24.11 18.65 15.45
CA LEU A 196 -22.68 18.76 15.09
C LEU A 196 -22.36 20.03 14.28
N LEU A 197 -23.29 20.48 13.43
CA LEU A 197 -23.19 21.72 12.67
C LEU A 197 -23.29 22.96 13.57
N GLU A 198 -24.21 22.96 14.53
CA GLU A 198 -24.34 24.05 15.51
C GLU A 198 -23.11 24.12 16.43
N GLU A 199 -22.55 22.98 16.86
CA GLU A 199 -21.35 22.93 17.71
C GLU A 199 -20.10 23.44 16.98
N HIS A 200 -19.96 23.16 15.67
CA HIS A 200 -18.83 23.67 14.87
C HIS A 200 -18.97 25.15 14.50
N LEU A 201 -20.18 25.65 14.25
CA LEU A 201 -20.41 27.06 13.92
C LEU A 201 -20.33 27.99 15.16
N ALA A 202 -20.55 27.46 16.37
CA ALA A 202 -20.44 28.21 17.61
C ALA A 202 -18.98 28.51 18.05
N LEU A 203 -17.99 27.86 17.44
CA LEU A 203 -16.58 27.96 17.85
C LEU A 203 -15.80 29.15 17.23
N ASP A 204 -16.40 29.92 16.31
CA ASP A 204 -15.68 30.96 15.56
C ASP A 204 -16.13 32.42 15.83
N THR A 205 -16.91 32.68 16.88
CA THR A 205 -17.28 34.06 17.26
C THR A 205 -16.37 34.69 18.33
N GLU A 206 -15.08 34.90 18.05
CA GLU A 206 -14.32 36.01 18.66
C GLU A 206 -13.32 36.62 17.66
N ALA A 207 -13.71 37.75 17.05
CA ALA A 207 -12.84 38.53 16.18
C ALA A 207 -11.94 39.50 16.97
N PRO A 208 -10.63 39.60 16.68
CA PRO A 208 -9.79 40.66 17.23
C PRO A 208 -10.05 42.01 16.52
N ARG A 209 -10.38 43.03 17.31
CA ARG A 209 -10.47 44.42 16.88
C ARG A 209 -9.08 45.02 16.67
N VAL A 210 -8.74 45.41 15.44
CA VAL A 210 -7.63 46.33 15.17
C VAL A 210 -8.17 47.59 14.50
N ARG A 211 -7.97 48.73 15.18
CA ARG A 211 -8.25 50.08 14.70
C ARG A 211 -7.24 50.46 13.61
N SER A 212 -7.73 50.81 12.43
CA SER A 212 -6.96 51.53 11.41
C SER A 212 -7.50 52.95 11.23
N THR A 213 -6.63 53.95 11.34
CA THR A 213 -6.91 55.35 11.00
C THR A 213 -6.38 55.65 9.60
N ARG A 214 -7.33 55.85 8.68
CA ARG A 214 -7.39 56.84 7.57
C ARG A 214 -6.10 57.55 7.12
N ASN A 215 -5.81 57.43 5.80
CA ASN A 215 -5.95 58.46 4.74
C ASN A 215 -4.76 58.45 3.74
N GLY A 216 -5.05 58.26 2.44
CA GLY A 216 -4.08 58.50 1.37
C GLY A 216 -4.62 58.14 -0.02
N THR A 217 -4.67 59.14 -0.89
CA THR A 217 -5.20 59.26 -2.26
C THR A 217 -4.69 58.18 -3.26
N PRO A 218 -5.49 57.75 -4.27
CA PRO A 218 -5.09 56.70 -5.20
C PRO A 218 -4.09 57.23 -6.26
N SER A 219 -2.95 56.55 -6.37
CA SER A 219 -1.98 56.71 -7.48
C SER A 219 -2.23 55.66 -8.57
N PRO A 220 -1.90 55.96 -9.84
CA PRO A 220 -2.21 55.10 -10.98
C PRO A 220 -1.42 53.79 -10.95
N VAL A 221 -2.10 52.71 -11.33
CA VAL A 221 -1.60 51.34 -11.41
C VAL A 221 -0.43 51.25 -12.38
N PRO A 222 0.79 50.86 -11.95
CA PRO A 222 1.87 50.54 -12.85
C PRO A 222 1.64 49.15 -13.45
N GLU A 223 1.83 49.08 -14.77
CA GLU A 223 1.91 47.88 -15.59
C GLU A 223 2.83 46.82 -14.94
N PRO A 224 2.42 45.53 -14.86
CA PRO A 224 3.17 44.52 -14.12
C PRO A 224 4.51 44.25 -14.80
N ALA A 225 5.58 44.59 -14.09
CA ALA A 225 6.94 44.23 -14.45
C ALA A 225 7.06 42.70 -14.61
N PRO A 226 7.90 42.20 -15.53
CA PRO A 226 8.11 40.78 -15.73
C PRO A 226 8.49 40.13 -14.40
N ALA A 227 7.78 39.05 -14.05
CA ALA A 227 7.94 38.31 -12.81
C ALA A 227 9.44 38.11 -12.50
N ALA A 228 9.90 38.81 -11.46
CA ALA A 228 11.24 38.64 -10.95
C ALA A 228 11.40 37.15 -10.57
N LYS A 229 12.42 36.49 -11.14
CA LYS A 229 12.81 35.13 -10.75
C LYS A 229 12.90 35.09 -9.23
N GLN A 230 12.07 34.26 -8.60
CA GLN A 230 12.12 34.05 -7.15
C GLN A 230 13.58 33.75 -6.74
N PRO A 231 14.05 34.31 -5.62
CA PRO A 231 15.37 33.99 -5.10
C PRO A 231 15.48 32.47 -4.96
N ARG A 232 16.55 31.87 -5.50
CA ARG A 232 16.81 30.44 -5.34
C ARG A 232 16.77 30.15 -3.85
N LYS A 233 15.88 29.25 -3.42
CA LYS A 233 15.92 28.72 -2.06
C LYS A 233 17.33 28.16 -1.85
N ASP A 234 17.99 28.59 -0.78
CA ASP A 234 19.35 28.15 -0.48
C ASP A 234 19.31 26.63 -0.24
N THR A 235 19.88 25.86 -1.17
CA THR A 235 20.02 24.42 -1.01
C THR A 235 21.16 24.12 -0.05
N LEU A 236 20.97 23.12 0.78
CA LEU A 236 21.91 22.67 1.78
C LEU A 236 22.50 21.34 1.34
N THR A 237 23.82 21.25 1.26
CA THR A 237 24.49 19.98 0.97
C THR A 237 24.77 19.23 2.27
N ARG A 238 24.45 17.94 2.32
CA ARG A 238 24.79 17.03 3.44
C ARG A 238 25.25 15.66 2.94
N HIS A 239 26.11 14.99 3.71
CA HIS A 239 26.47 13.60 3.51
C HIS A 239 25.74 12.73 4.52
N ALA A 240 25.35 11.52 4.10
CA ALA A 240 24.74 10.56 5.00
C ALA A 240 25.68 9.39 5.32
N GLU A 241 25.77 9.03 6.60
CA GLU A 241 26.52 7.88 7.09
C GLU A 241 25.64 7.00 7.97
N LEU A 242 25.90 5.69 7.93
CA LEU A 242 25.27 4.67 8.75
C LEU A 242 26.34 4.01 9.63
N GLU A 243 26.18 4.10 10.93
CA GLU A 243 26.96 3.31 11.89
C GLU A 243 26.16 2.07 12.29
N CYS A 244 26.73 0.89 12.03
CA CYS A 244 26.15 -0.39 12.40
C CYS A 244 27.23 -1.41 12.77
N PRO A 245 26.91 -2.41 13.62
CA PRO A 245 27.81 -3.54 13.84
C PRO A 245 27.90 -4.42 12.58
N ASP A 246 29.08 -5.00 12.32
CA ASP A 246 29.23 -5.99 11.23
C ASP A 246 28.52 -7.30 11.54
N ARG A 247 28.39 -7.64 12.83
CA ARG A 247 27.85 -8.90 13.32
C ARG A 247 27.06 -8.69 14.60
N VAL A 248 25.96 -9.43 14.74
CA VAL A 248 25.11 -9.46 15.93
C VAL A 248 24.65 -10.89 16.17
N TRP A 249 24.14 -11.20 17.36
CA TRP A 249 23.59 -12.54 17.66
C TRP A 249 22.10 -12.45 17.98
N ILE A 250 21.30 -13.50 17.68
CA ILE A 250 19.83 -13.48 17.83
C ILE A 250 19.36 -13.04 19.22
N GLY A 251 20.06 -13.44 20.29
CA GLY A 251 19.66 -13.06 21.65
C GLY A 251 20.13 -11.68 22.09
N THR A 252 20.71 -10.87 21.20
CA THR A 252 21.00 -9.46 21.49
C THR A 252 19.68 -8.75 21.73
N PRO A 253 19.44 -8.17 22.92
CA PRO A 253 18.16 -7.56 23.22
C PRO A 253 17.91 -6.31 22.38
N LEU A 254 18.99 -5.57 22.05
CA LEU A 254 18.95 -4.27 21.41
C LEU A 254 20.23 -4.05 20.59
N VAL A 255 20.06 -3.72 19.32
CA VAL A 255 21.12 -3.34 18.39
C VAL A 255 20.84 -1.92 17.90
N PRO A 256 21.56 -0.90 18.39
CA PRO A 256 21.39 0.46 17.90
C PRO A 256 22.08 0.61 16.54
N ILE A 257 21.37 1.20 15.59
CA ILE A 257 21.88 1.60 14.28
C ILE A 257 21.71 3.10 14.15
N MET A 258 22.78 3.83 13.90
CA MET A 258 22.76 5.29 13.90
C MET A 258 22.97 5.83 12.49
N VAL A 259 22.04 6.67 12.04
CA VAL A 259 22.17 7.42 10.79
C VAL A 259 22.61 8.84 11.12
N ARG A 260 23.60 9.36 10.40
CA ARG A 260 24.12 10.71 10.57
C ARG A 260 24.01 11.49 9.28
N LEU A 261 23.57 12.73 9.38
CA LEU A 261 23.71 13.74 8.33
C LEU A 261 24.83 14.69 8.73
N LEU A 262 25.86 14.79 7.90
CA LEU A 262 27.07 15.57 8.14
C LEU A 262 27.15 16.73 7.14
N ALA A 263 27.61 17.88 7.61
CA ALA A 263 28.00 18.97 6.71
C ALA A 263 29.18 18.53 5.82
N PRO A 264 29.34 19.12 4.62
CA PRO A 264 30.47 18.82 3.75
C PRO A 264 31.78 19.19 4.42
N ASP A 265 32.69 18.24 4.50
CA ASP A 265 34.07 18.50 4.92
C ASP A 265 34.91 18.75 3.64
N PRO A 266 35.50 19.95 3.47
CA PRO A 266 36.31 20.26 2.29
C PRO A 266 37.53 19.33 2.14
N ASP A 267 37.98 18.69 3.23
CA ASP A 267 39.12 17.78 3.24
C ASP A 267 38.72 16.31 3.09
N ASP A 268 37.42 15.97 3.03
CA ASP A 268 36.93 14.60 2.81
C ASP A 268 36.58 14.37 1.33
N PRO A 269 37.44 13.70 0.53
CA PRO A 269 37.16 13.38 -0.86
C PRO A 269 35.98 12.39 -1.03
N GLY A 270 35.50 11.77 0.05
CA GLY A 270 34.25 11.01 0.10
C GLY A 270 33.00 11.87 -0.09
N ALA A 271 33.13 13.20 -0.15
CA ALA A 271 32.05 14.15 -0.41
C ALA A 271 31.35 14.01 -1.78
N ARG A 272 31.70 13.01 -2.59
CA ARG A 272 31.06 12.74 -3.89
C ARG A 272 29.61 12.24 -3.78
N LEU A 273 29.16 11.88 -2.59
CA LEU A 273 27.84 11.29 -2.33
C LEU A 273 27.01 12.25 -1.46
N ALA A 274 26.97 13.51 -1.86
CA ALA A 274 26.29 14.59 -1.16
C ALA A 274 24.83 14.69 -1.63
N MET A 275 23.90 14.77 -0.70
CA MET A 275 22.50 15.08 -0.99
C MET A 275 22.32 16.59 -0.97
N GLU A 276 21.64 17.11 -1.99
CA GLU A 276 21.13 18.49 -2.00
C GLU A 276 19.75 18.51 -1.34
N LEU A 277 19.61 19.34 -0.31
CA LEU A 277 18.43 19.34 0.55
C LEU A 277 17.84 20.74 0.63
N GLN A 278 16.52 20.82 0.68
CA GLN A 278 15.81 22.06 0.99
C GLN A 278 15.68 22.17 2.52
N PRO A 279 16.27 23.20 3.17
CA PRO A 279 16.28 23.30 4.63
C PRO A 279 14.89 23.58 5.25
N ASP A 280 13.95 24.09 4.46
CA ASP A 280 12.57 24.39 4.86
C ASP A 280 11.63 23.18 4.78
N LEU A 281 12.12 22.03 4.29
CA LEU A 281 11.34 20.82 4.13
C LEU A 281 11.87 19.70 5.01
N PRO A 282 10.99 18.88 5.63
CA PRO A 282 11.44 17.75 6.43
C PRO A 282 12.07 16.67 5.55
N ILE A 283 13.06 15.98 6.11
CA ILE A 283 13.60 14.75 5.52
C ILE A 283 12.90 13.56 6.18
N HIS A 284 12.36 12.69 5.36
CA HIS A 284 11.88 11.38 5.77
C HIS A 284 13.02 10.37 5.64
N ILE A 285 13.35 9.70 6.75
CA ILE A 285 14.40 8.69 6.81
C ILE A 285 13.75 7.36 7.15
N TRP A 286 13.76 6.45 6.18
CA TRP A 286 13.13 5.13 6.29
C TRP A 286 14.18 4.04 6.46
N LEU A 287 13.96 3.09 7.39
CA LEU A 287 14.81 1.92 7.58
C LEU A 287 14.06 0.64 7.24
N THR A 288 14.62 -0.11 6.30
CA THR A 288 14.27 -1.52 6.03
C THR A 288 15.37 -2.42 6.60
N ALA A 289 14.98 -3.39 7.44
CA ALA A 289 15.90 -4.24 8.18
C ALA A 289 15.41 -5.70 8.25
N PRO A 290 15.46 -6.48 7.15
CA PRO A 290 15.09 -7.89 7.16
C PRO A 290 15.93 -8.68 8.15
N GLY A 291 15.31 -9.67 8.78
CA GLY A 291 15.94 -10.44 9.86
C GLY A 291 15.99 -9.71 11.20
N PHE A 292 15.48 -8.48 11.29
CA PHE A 292 15.32 -7.72 12.54
C PHE A 292 13.87 -7.33 12.76
N ASP A 293 13.47 -7.21 14.02
CA ASP A 293 12.35 -6.38 14.41
C ASP A 293 12.86 -4.96 14.66
N VAL A 294 12.21 -3.96 14.07
CA VAL A 294 12.47 -2.56 14.38
C VAL A 294 11.70 -2.18 15.63
N LEU A 295 12.41 -1.91 16.72
CA LEU A 295 11.85 -1.49 18.00
C LEU A 295 11.51 0.00 17.92
N GLY A 296 10.31 0.32 17.45
CA GLY A 296 9.83 1.70 17.30
C GLY A 296 9.37 1.99 15.88
N SER A 297 9.64 3.22 15.41
CA SER A 297 9.25 3.63 14.06
C SER A 297 10.32 3.23 13.04
N GLN A 298 9.88 2.70 11.90
CA GLN A 298 10.72 2.51 10.72
C GLN A 298 10.93 3.82 9.94
N LEU A 299 10.09 4.83 10.21
CA LEU A 299 10.14 6.15 9.60
C LEU A 299 10.48 7.22 10.63
N TYR A 300 11.53 7.98 10.39
CA TYR A 300 11.84 9.21 11.12
C TYR A 300 11.63 10.43 10.24
N THR A 301 11.14 11.51 10.84
CA THR A 301 11.05 12.82 10.19
C THR A 301 12.06 13.74 10.85
N LEU A 302 13.02 14.24 10.08
CA LEU A 302 14.11 15.09 10.55
C LEU A 302 14.01 16.47 9.90
N TRP A 303 13.94 17.51 10.74
CA TRP A 303 14.09 18.89 10.29
C TRP A 303 15.56 19.28 10.28
N LEU A 304 16.03 19.82 9.16
CA LEU A 304 17.43 20.22 9.02
C LEU A 304 17.73 21.45 9.86
N GLU A 305 18.85 21.41 10.57
CA GLU A 305 19.45 22.57 11.21
C GLU A 305 20.58 23.07 10.30
N PRO A 306 20.41 24.21 9.58
CA PRO A 306 21.36 24.65 8.56
C PRO A 306 22.79 24.83 9.08
N ASP A 307 22.93 25.30 10.32
CA ASP A 307 24.20 25.58 10.97
C ASP A 307 24.75 24.39 11.78
N ALA A 308 23.97 23.32 11.96
CA ALA A 308 24.43 22.15 12.70
C ALA A 308 25.42 21.36 11.83
N PRO A 309 26.66 21.14 12.29
CA PRO A 309 27.65 20.37 11.54
C PRO A 309 27.27 18.88 11.42
N ARG A 310 26.43 18.39 12.33
CA ARG A 310 25.96 17.01 12.40
C ARG A 310 24.57 16.95 13.01
N GLN A 311 23.72 16.11 12.42
CA GLN A 311 22.46 15.65 13.01
C GLN A 311 22.40 14.13 12.94
N GLU A 312 21.78 13.50 13.93
CA GLU A 312 21.76 12.04 14.03
C GLU A 312 20.40 11.51 14.48
N ILE A 313 20.08 10.32 13.98
CA ILE A 313 18.94 9.53 14.41
C ILE A 313 19.42 8.11 14.74
N THR A 314 18.75 7.44 15.67
CA THR A 314 19.07 6.05 16.03
C THR A 314 17.83 5.20 15.88
N PHE A 315 17.98 4.11 15.14
CA PHE A 315 17.02 3.03 15.07
C PHE A 315 17.44 1.93 16.04
N GLU A 316 16.47 1.36 16.72
CA GLU A 316 16.67 0.27 17.66
C GLU A 316 16.20 -1.03 17.02
N LEU A 317 17.08 -2.01 16.88
CA LEU A 317 16.77 -3.28 16.22
C LEU A 317 16.87 -4.45 17.21
N GLN A 318 16.02 -5.46 17.02
CA GLN A 318 16.14 -6.75 17.69
C GLN A 318 16.34 -7.85 16.63
N PRO A 319 17.48 -8.56 16.61
CA PRO A 319 17.70 -9.62 15.61
C PRO A 319 16.74 -10.80 15.83
N ARG A 320 16.26 -11.39 14.73
CA ARG A 320 15.26 -12.47 14.73
C ARG A 320 15.70 -13.71 13.97
N THR A 321 16.30 -13.53 12.80
CA THR A 321 16.64 -14.64 11.90
C THR A 321 18.14 -14.67 11.67
N ALA A 322 18.78 -15.81 11.89
CA ALA A 322 20.21 -15.97 11.62
C ALA A 322 20.47 -15.92 10.10
N GLY A 323 21.64 -15.38 9.72
CA GLY A 323 22.09 -15.28 8.34
C GLY A 323 22.58 -13.88 7.95
N ALA A 324 22.91 -13.73 6.67
CA ALA A 324 23.39 -12.47 6.11
C ALA A 324 22.21 -11.53 5.80
N ALA A 325 22.04 -10.50 6.62
CA ALA A 325 21.02 -9.48 6.46
C ALA A 325 21.57 -8.20 5.78
N HIS A 326 20.68 -7.45 5.16
CA HIS A 326 20.97 -6.15 4.57
C HIS A 326 20.09 -5.08 5.22
N LEU A 327 20.69 -4.06 5.81
CA LEU A 327 19.98 -2.84 6.20
C LEU A 327 19.96 -1.88 5.02
N MET A 328 18.80 -1.31 4.74
CA MET A 328 18.64 -0.25 3.76
C MET A 328 18.02 0.98 4.43
N VAL A 329 18.73 2.10 4.38
CA VAL A 329 18.23 3.40 4.83
C VAL A 329 17.95 4.25 3.60
N GLN A 330 16.75 4.81 3.49
CA GLN A 330 16.35 5.67 2.39
C GLN A 330 16.05 7.07 2.90
N PHE A 331 16.47 8.07 2.14
CA PHE A 331 16.21 9.48 2.42
C PHE A 331 15.24 10.02 1.39
N LEU A 332 14.17 10.68 1.84
CA LEU A 332 13.19 11.31 0.98
C LEU A 332 12.91 12.73 1.45
N GLN A 333 12.55 13.62 0.53
CA GLN A 333 12.03 14.95 0.83
C GLN A 333 10.90 15.26 -0.15
N GLU A 334 9.70 15.53 0.38
CA GLU A 334 8.46 15.66 -0.42
C GLU A 334 8.23 14.48 -1.40
N GLY A 335 8.54 13.26 -0.96
CA GLY A 335 8.36 12.05 -1.77
C GLY A 335 9.46 11.78 -2.80
N THR A 336 10.34 12.76 -3.04
CA THR A 336 11.51 12.59 -3.91
C THR A 336 12.61 11.87 -3.15
N PRO A 337 13.10 10.71 -3.64
CA PRO A 337 14.25 10.05 -3.04
C PRO A 337 15.51 10.89 -3.23
N LEU A 338 16.23 11.11 -2.14
CA LEU A 338 17.47 11.87 -2.09
C LEU A 338 18.70 10.97 -2.15
N GLY A 339 18.58 9.73 -1.69
CA GLY A 339 19.68 8.78 -1.60
C GLY A 339 19.35 7.54 -0.77
N SER A 340 20.26 6.58 -0.74
CA SER A 340 20.12 5.39 0.10
C SER A 340 21.46 4.88 0.63
N ILE A 341 21.45 4.27 1.82
CA ILE A 341 22.60 3.56 2.39
C ILE A 341 22.24 2.08 2.50
N MET A 342 23.10 1.21 2.00
CA MET A 342 22.96 -0.22 2.19
C MET A 342 24.13 -0.77 3.01
N ALA A 343 23.83 -1.42 4.14
CA ALA A 343 24.83 -2.08 4.97
C ALA A 343 24.53 -3.55 5.14
N ARG A 344 25.54 -4.40 4.95
CA ARG A 344 25.44 -5.84 5.28
C ARG A 344 25.79 -6.09 6.74
N ILE A 345 24.96 -6.88 7.42
CA ILE A 345 25.17 -7.35 8.81
C ILE A 345 24.99 -8.87 8.85
N GLU A 346 25.85 -9.59 9.57
CA GLU A 346 25.67 -11.02 9.82
C GLU A 346 24.96 -11.25 11.17
N ILE A 347 23.85 -11.99 11.16
CA ILE A 347 23.12 -12.38 12.37
C ILE A 347 23.51 -13.82 12.72
N GLU A 348 24.26 -14.01 13.82
CA GLU A 348 24.74 -15.30 14.29
C GLU A 348 23.77 -15.95 15.30
N GLU A 349 23.75 -17.28 15.38
CA GLU A 349 22.95 -18.01 16.38
C GLU A 349 23.56 -17.97 17.78
N GLN A 350 24.88 -17.82 17.88
CA GLN A 350 25.64 -17.89 19.13
C GLN A 350 26.35 -16.58 19.43
N VAL A 351 26.69 -16.38 20.71
CA VAL A 351 27.33 -15.15 21.19
C VAL A 351 28.71 -15.00 20.56
N THR A 352 28.91 -13.92 19.81
CA THR A 352 30.22 -13.48 19.34
C THR A 352 30.85 -12.55 20.38
N THR A 353 32.10 -12.80 20.79
CA THR A 353 32.80 -11.95 21.77
C THR A 353 33.35 -10.65 21.20
N THR A 354 33.27 -10.45 19.88
CA THR A 354 33.87 -9.29 19.20
C THR A 354 32.86 -8.65 18.26
N VAL A 355 32.23 -7.58 18.71
CA VAL A 355 31.42 -6.69 17.85
C VAL A 355 32.33 -5.54 17.41
N LYS A 356 32.62 -5.46 16.11
CA LYS A 356 33.23 -4.27 15.52
C LYS A 356 32.12 -3.46 14.87
N ASN A 357 32.05 -2.19 15.23
CA ASN A 357 31.21 -1.23 14.51
C ASN A 357 31.93 -0.83 13.22
N ARG A 358 31.14 -0.68 12.16
CA ARG A 358 31.56 -0.18 10.86
C ARG A 358 30.73 1.04 10.51
N PHE A 359 31.38 1.98 9.85
CA PHE A 359 30.72 3.08 9.16
C PHE A 359 30.51 2.71 7.70
N VAL A 360 29.28 2.81 7.23
CA VAL A 360 28.90 2.65 5.83
C VAL A 360 28.39 4.00 5.35
N ARG A 361 28.93 4.49 4.24
CA ARG A 361 28.49 5.77 3.66
C ARG A 361 27.36 5.53 2.68
N ALA A 362 26.44 6.49 2.58
CA ALA A 362 25.38 6.45 1.59
C ALA A 362 25.97 6.37 0.18
N ASP A 363 25.42 5.49 -0.64
CA ASP A 363 25.61 5.59 -2.08
C ASP A 363 24.58 6.62 -2.59
N HIS A 364 25.04 7.57 -3.40
CA HIS A 364 24.16 8.54 -4.02
C HIS A 364 23.28 7.80 -5.02
N LEU A 365 21.98 7.78 -4.77
CA LEU A 365 21.05 7.38 -5.81
C LEU A 365 21.10 8.51 -6.83
N ALA A 366 21.69 8.29 -8.00
CA ALA A 366 21.66 9.25 -9.09
C ALA A 366 20.21 9.33 -9.62
N VAL A 367 19.32 9.96 -8.86
CA VAL A 367 18.03 10.41 -9.37
C VAL A 367 18.39 11.49 -10.37
N GLY A 368 18.10 11.23 -11.65
CA GLY A 368 18.53 12.09 -12.74
C GLY A 368 18.26 13.56 -12.44
N ASP A 369 19.27 14.41 -12.70
CA ASP A 369 19.22 15.85 -12.42
C ASP A 369 17.89 16.46 -12.88
N LYS A 370 17.05 16.87 -11.91
CA LYS A 370 15.85 17.72 -12.10
C LYS A 370 14.61 17.07 -12.73
N SER A 371 14.34 15.79 -12.45
CA SER A 371 12.96 15.31 -12.62
C SER A 371 12.02 16.06 -11.67
N GLU A 372 10.81 16.37 -12.12
CA GLU A 372 9.71 16.76 -11.21
C GLU A 372 9.53 15.65 -10.16
N SER A 373 9.17 16.03 -8.93
CA SER A 373 8.89 15.07 -7.86
C SER A 373 7.80 14.10 -8.32
N PRO A 374 7.96 12.79 -8.12
CA PRO A 374 6.94 11.84 -8.54
C PRO A 374 5.66 12.03 -7.70
N ASP A 375 4.49 11.82 -8.31
CA ASP A 375 3.21 11.88 -7.60
C ASP A 375 3.07 10.69 -6.63
N LEU A 376 3.61 9.53 -7.03
CA LEU A 376 3.58 8.28 -6.29
C LEU A 376 4.99 7.68 -6.25
N THR A 377 5.37 7.12 -5.10
CA THR A 377 6.63 6.37 -4.98
C THR A 377 6.34 4.97 -4.42
N LEU A 378 6.68 3.93 -5.18
CA LEU A 378 6.58 2.55 -4.75
C LEU A 378 7.95 2.02 -4.38
N PHE A 379 8.14 1.74 -3.09
CA PHE A 379 9.33 1.06 -2.60
C PHE A 379 9.12 -0.44 -2.65
N VAL A 380 10.04 -1.13 -3.31
CA VAL A 380 10.09 -2.58 -3.39
C VAL A 380 11.38 -3.05 -2.73
N HIS A 381 11.27 -3.98 -1.78
CA HIS A 381 12.43 -4.54 -1.10
C HIS A 381 12.51 -6.05 -1.23
N TYR A 382 13.69 -6.56 -1.57
CA TYR A 382 13.93 -7.98 -1.72
C TYR A 382 14.48 -8.63 -0.45
N ASP A 383 13.66 -9.48 0.17
CA ASP A 383 14.02 -10.20 1.38
C ASP A 383 14.45 -11.64 1.06
N MET A 384 15.76 -11.89 1.14
CA MET A 384 16.39 -13.20 0.97
C MET A 384 16.58 -13.98 2.28
N MET A 385 16.23 -13.42 3.44
CA MET A 385 16.49 -14.06 4.75
C MET A 385 15.52 -15.21 5.04
N GLN A 386 14.46 -15.33 4.26
CA GLN A 386 13.49 -16.42 4.38
C GLN A 386 13.86 -17.60 3.48
N ALA A 387 13.34 -18.78 3.82
CA ALA A 387 13.49 -19.98 2.99
C ALA A 387 12.93 -19.80 1.57
N GLN A 388 11.97 -18.89 1.39
CA GLN A 388 11.46 -18.49 0.09
C GLN A 388 11.69 -16.98 -0.11
N PRO A 389 12.30 -16.58 -1.23
CA PRO A 389 12.50 -15.17 -1.54
C PRO A 389 11.16 -14.44 -1.62
N ARG A 390 11.12 -13.18 -1.17
CA ARG A 390 9.90 -12.38 -1.16
C ARG A 390 10.17 -10.91 -1.41
N LEU A 391 9.18 -10.22 -1.95
CA LEU A 391 9.18 -8.79 -2.18
C LEU A 391 8.25 -8.09 -1.20
N LEU A 392 8.73 -7.02 -0.57
CA LEU A 392 7.95 -6.14 0.31
C LEU A 392 7.60 -4.87 -0.46
N PHE A 393 6.34 -4.43 -0.37
CA PHE A 393 5.85 -3.27 -1.12
C PHE A 393 5.33 -2.20 -0.15
N ASN A 394 5.77 -0.96 -0.36
CA ASN A 394 5.28 0.21 0.37
C ASN A 394 5.01 1.35 -0.62
N LEU A 395 3.78 1.86 -0.65
CA LEU A 395 3.38 2.97 -1.50
C LEU A 395 3.35 4.27 -0.71
N TYR A 396 3.98 5.30 -1.27
CA TYR A 396 4.00 6.65 -0.75
C TYR A 396 3.24 7.58 -1.68
N ARG A 397 2.48 8.49 -1.07
CA ARG A 397 1.77 9.58 -1.75
C ARG A 397 2.19 10.88 -1.10
N ASP A 398 2.61 11.85 -1.90
CA ASP A 398 3.05 13.16 -1.40
C ASP A 398 4.13 13.04 -0.30
N GLY A 399 4.99 12.03 -0.41
CA GLY A 399 6.04 11.73 0.57
C GLY A 399 5.61 11.06 1.87
N GLN A 400 4.32 10.74 2.04
CA GLN A 400 3.81 10.01 3.20
C GLN A 400 3.53 8.55 2.87
N LEU A 401 3.84 7.65 3.80
CA LEU A 401 3.48 6.23 3.66
C LEU A 401 1.95 6.12 3.64
N SER A 402 1.41 5.72 2.49
CA SER A 402 -0.02 5.53 2.28
C SER A 402 -0.42 4.10 2.61
N GLU A 403 0.27 3.13 2.00
CA GLU A 403 -0.09 1.71 2.12
C GLU A 403 1.14 0.81 2.15
N SER A 404 0.96 -0.35 2.79
CA SER A 404 1.95 -1.42 2.86
C SER A 404 1.23 -2.74 2.70
N TRP A 405 1.82 -3.67 1.95
CA TRP A 405 1.21 -4.98 1.68
C TRP A 405 2.00 -6.12 2.31
N PRO A 406 1.32 -7.25 2.58
CA PRO A 406 2.02 -8.48 2.92
C PRO A 406 3.07 -8.84 1.87
N PRO A 407 4.19 -9.49 2.27
CA PRO A 407 5.23 -9.86 1.33
C PRO A 407 4.69 -10.73 0.17
N ALA A 408 5.01 -10.37 -1.06
CA ALA A 408 4.76 -11.22 -2.23
C ALA A 408 5.82 -12.31 -2.29
N VAL A 409 5.40 -13.57 -2.18
CA VAL A 409 6.30 -14.72 -2.22
C VAL A 409 6.69 -14.99 -3.66
N LEU A 410 7.99 -15.06 -3.95
CA LEU A 410 8.48 -15.40 -5.27
C LEU A 410 8.56 -16.92 -5.44
N HIS A 411 8.17 -17.39 -6.62
CA HIS A 411 8.23 -18.81 -6.97
C HIS A 411 9.65 -19.30 -7.31
N ALA A 412 10.56 -18.38 -7.62
CA ALA A 412 11.96 -18.62 -7.94
C ALA A 412 12.82 -17.47 -7.42
N ASP A 413 14.13 -17.67 -7.37
CA ASP A 413 15.05 -16.55 -7.14
C ASP A 413 15.00 -15.56 -8.33
N THR A 414 15.24 -14.28 -8.04
CA THR A 414 15.10 -13.18 -9.00
C THR A 414 16.07 -13.29 -10.18
N ARG A 415 17.22 -13.95 -10.02
CA ARG A 415 18.17 -14.18 -11.12
C ARG A 415 17.68 -15.23 -12.10
N SER A 416 17.11 -16.32 -11.59
CA SER A 416 16.45 -17.32 -12.43
C SER A 416 15.28 -16.71 -13.20
N TYR A 417 14.48 -15.87 -12.52
CA TYR A 417 13.38 -15.13 -13.12
C TYR A 417 13.86 -14.18 -14.25
N HIS A 418 14.94 -13.43 -13.99
CA HIS A 418 15.60 -12.56 -14.97
C HIS A 418 16.13 -13.32 -16.18
N ALA A 419 16.82 -14.44 -15.97
CA ALA A 419 17.35 -15.25 -17.06
C ALA A 419 16.23 -15.75 -17.99
N GLU A 420 15.08 -16.15 -17.43
CA GLU A 420 13.92 -16.57 -18.21
C GLU A 420 13.33 -15.41 -19.03
N ILE A 421 13.15 -14.24 -18.41
CA ILE A 421 12.62 -13.06 -19.10
C ILE A 421 13.52 -12.63 -20.25
N TYR A 422 14.83 -12.54 -20.02
CA TYR A 422 15.77 -12.11 -21.05
C TYR A 422 15.89 -13.12 -22.18
N GLN A 423 15.78 -14.41 -21.89
CA GLN A 423 15.72 -15.42 -22.94
C GLN A 423 14.49 -15.20 -23.83
N ARG A 424 13.31 -14.98 -23.24
CA ARG A 424 12.08 -14.69 -24.00
C ARG A 424 12.20 -13.41 -24.82
N LEU A 425 12.79 -12.34 -24.27
CA LEU A 425 13.02 -11.09 -25.00
C LEU A 425 14.00 -11.28 -26.16
N SER A 426 15.05 -12.08 -25.97
CA SER A 426 16.00 -12.44 -27.03
C SER A 426 15.30 -13.19 -28.17
N ASP A 427 14.48 -14.19 -27.84
CA ASP A 427 13.72 -14.96 -28.82
C ASP A 427 12.75 -14.06 -29.63
N LEU A 428 12.12 -13.08 -28.97
CA LEU A 428 11.25 -12.10 -29.63
C LEU A 428 12.04 -11.16 -30.56
N THR A 429 13.26 -10.79 -30.17
CA THR A 429 14.14 -9.92 -30.96
C THR A 429 14.61 -10.65 -32.23
N ASP A 430 14.95 -11.94 -32.12
CA ASP A 430 15.34 -12.76 -33.27
C ASP A 430 14.18 -12.90 -34.29
N VAL A 431 12.95 -13.11 -33.81
CA VAL A 431 11.76 -13.15 -34.68
C VAL A 431 11.52 -11.81 -35.35
N PHE A 432 11.66 -10.72 -34.60
CA PHE A 432 11.49 -9.36 -35.12
C PHE A 432 12.52 -9.03 -36.21
N ASP A 433 13.80 -9.36 -36.00
CA ASP A 433 14.87 -9.08 -36.95
C ASP A 433 14.70 -9.86 -38.27
N ILE A 434 14.19 -11.09 -38.22
CA ILE A 434 13.96 -11.90 -39.42
C ILE A 434 12.76 -11.37 -40.24
N GLN A 435 11.75 -10.78 -39.58
CA GLN A 435 10.46 -10.46 -40.20
C GLN A 435 10.01 -9.00 -40.00
N ARG A 436 10.97 -8.08 -39.88
CA ARG A 436 10.72 -6.67 -39.52
C ARG A 436 9.68 -5.95 -40.40
N ASP A 437 9.58 -6.31 -41.68
CA ASP A 437 8.67 -5.67 -42.64
C ASP A 437 7.24 -6.24 -42.62
N SER A 438 6.98 -7.25 -41.79
CA SER A 438 5.68 -7.91 -41.68
C SER A 438 4.85 -7.26 -40.55
N PRO A 439 3.70 -6.61 -40.87
CA PRO A 439 2.84 -6.01 -39.85
C PRO A 439 2.27 -7.06 -38.87
N ASP A 440 1.97 -8.26 -39.37
CA ASP A 440 1.49 -9.38 -38.55
C ASP A 440 2.53 -9.82 -37.51
N THR A 441 3.82 -9.70 -37.84
CA THR A 441 4.93 -10.01 -36.94
C THR A 441 5.03 -8.96 -35.85
N MET A 442 4.90 -7.67 -36.16
CA MET A 442 4.89 -6.60 -35.15
C MET A 442 3.75 -6.78 -34.15
N GLU A 443 2.54 -7.09 -34.62
CA GLU A 443 1.39 -7.35 -33.75
C GLU A 443 1.58 -8.63 -32.91
N ALA A 444 2.22 -9.66 -33.47
CA ALA A 444 2.56 -10.86 -32.71
C ALA A 444 3.60 -10.56 -31.60
N VAL A 445 4.63 -9.77 -31.89
CA VAL A 445 5.64 -9.36 -30.92
C VAL A 445 5.01 -8.50 -29.82
N ASP A 446 4.17 -7.52 -30.17
CA ASP A 446 3.45 -6.69 -29.19
C ASP A 446 2.60 -7.54 -28.23
N ARG A 447 1.82 -8.48 -28.77
CA ARG A 447 1.01 -9.40 -27.95
C ARG A 447 1.86 -10.25 -27.00
N GLN A 448 3.04 -10.69 -27.44
CA GLN A 448 3.95 -11.49 -26.60
C GLN A 448 4.60 -10.63 -25.51
N LEU A 449 5.05 -9.42 -25.83
CA LEU A 449 5.59 -8.47 -24.85
C LEU A 449 4.55 -8.10 -23.81
N ARG A 450 3.31 -7.83 -24.24
CA ARG A 450 2.19 -7.56 -23.36
C ARG A 450 1.86 -8.75 -22.46
N SER A 451 1.79 -9.95 -23.02
CA SER A 451 1.56 -11.18 -22.24
C SER A 451 2.67 -11.41 -21.20
N LEU A 452 3.92 -11.07 -21.55
CA LEU A 452 5.04 -11.12 -20.62
C LEU A 452 4.84 -10.10 -19.49
N GLY A 453 4.54 -8.84 -19.81
CA GLY A 453 4.29 -7.79 -18.81
C GLY A 453 3.12 -8.06 -17.87
N GLN A 454 2.04 -8.64 -18.39
CA GLN A 454 0.89 -9.10 -17.59
C GLN A 454 1.28 -10.25 -16.66
N SER A 455 2.15 -11.16 -17.12
CA SER A 455 2.67 -12.23 -16.25
C SER A 455 3.51 -11.65 -15.10
N LEU A 456 4.37 -10.66 -15.39
CA LEU A 456 5.15 -9.95 -14.36
C LEU A 456 4.23 -9.29 -13.33
N TRP A 457 3.20 -8.56 -13.79
CA TRP A 457 2.21 -7.92 -12.92
C TRP A 457 1.55 -8.93 -11.98
N ASN A 458 1.06 -10.05 -12.55
CA ASN A 458 0.38 -11.08 -11.79
C ASN A 458 1.27 -11.77 -10.75
N ASP A 459 2.51 -12.07 -11.12
CA ASP A 459 3.41 -12.89 -10.31
C ASP A 459 4.11 -12.07 -9.21
N LEU A 460 4.42 -10.80 -9.47
CA LEU A 460 5.24 -9.98 -8.60
C LEU A 460 4.43 -9.04 -7.70
N ILE A 461 3.29 -8.53 -8.18
CA ILE A 461 2.52 -7.51 -7.47
C ILE A 461 1.52 -8.18 -6.54
N PRO A 462 1.50 -7.83 -5.25
CA PRO A 462 0.58 -8.44 -4.30
C PRO A 462 -0.86 -8.07 -4.66
N GLU A 463 -1.77 -9.02 -4.45
CA GLU A 463 -3.20 -8.88 -4.77
C GLU A 463 -3.82 -7.56 -4.27
N GLY A 464 -3.48 -7.13 -3.04
CA GLY A 464 -3.99 -5.88 -2.48
C GLY A 464 -3.55 -4.64 -3.26
N LEU A 465 -2.32 -4.62 -3.80
CA LEU A 465 -1.83 -3.52 -4.64
C LEU A 465 -2.51 -3.57 -6.03
N GLN A 466 -2.75 -4.76 -6.57
CA GLN A 466 -3.49 -4.91 -7.82
C GLN A 466 -4.92 -4.37 -7.69
N GLN A 467 -5.59 -4.68 -6.57
CA GLN A 467 -6.94 -4.19 -6.26
C GLN A 467 -6.98 -2.68 -6.05
N LEU A 468 -6.00 -2.12 -5.33
CA LEU A 468 -5.89 -0.67 -5.14
C LEU A 468 -5.72 0.03 -6.50
N TYR A 469 -4.82 -0.46 -7.34
CA TYR A 469 -4.61 0.07 -8.68
C TYR A 469 -5.89 0.01 -9.51
N ALA A 470 -6.59 -1.13 -9.52
CA ALA A 470 -7.86 -1.28 -10.23
C ALA A 470 -8.91 -0.25 -9.78
N LEU A 471 -9.03 -0.06 -8.47
CA LEU A 471 -9.99 0.87 -7.85
C LEU A 471 -9.68 2.33 -8.20
N GLU A 472 -8.41 2.71 -8.17
CA GLU A 472 -7.95 4.09 -8.32
C GLU A 472 -7.38 4.41 -9.70
N ARG A 473 -7.53 3.52 -10.67
CA ARG A 473 -6.90 3.63 -11.99
C ARG A 473 -7.13 4.98 -12.66
N SER A 474 -8.34 5.54 -12.55
CA SER A 474 -8.66 6.86 -13.11
C SER A 474 -7.94 8.01 -12.40
N GLU A 475 -7.61 7.85 -11.12
CA GLU A 475 -6.86 8.86 -10.35
C GLU A 475 -5.36 8.77 -10.62
N TRP A 476 -4.85 7.55 -10.88
CA TRP A 476 -3.45 7.30 -11.24
C TRP A 476 -3.16 7.70 -12.69
N HIS A 477 -4.20 7.78 -13.53
CA HIS A 477 -4.05 8.20 -14.92
C HIS A 477 -3.42 9.60 -15.04
N GLY A 478 -2.30 9.68 -15.75
CA GLY A 478 -1.54 10.92 -15.93
C GLY A 478 -0.64 11.30 -14.75
N ARG A 479 -0.58 10.47 -13.69
CA ARG A 479 0.37 10.60 -12.60
C ARG A 479 1.65 9.82 -12.87
N SER A 480 2.73 10.26 -12.26
CA SER A 480 4.04 9.60 -12.27
C SER A 480 4.17 8.64 -11.09
N LEU A 481 4.61 7.41 -11.38
CA LEU A 481 4.97 6.41 -10.38
C LEU A 481 6.48 6.16 -10.44
N LEU A 482 7.20 6.48 -9.37
CA LEU A 482 8.60 6.12 -9.22
C LEU A 482 8.72 4.80 -8.47
N VAL A 483 9.28 3.79 -9.12
CA VAL A 483 9.62 2.52 -8.47
C VAL A 483 11.05 2.60 -7.95
N VAL A 484 11.22 2.43 -6.64
CA VAL A 484 12.53 2.37 -5.99
C VAL A 484 12.73 0.97 -5.44
N THR A 485 13.73 0.27 -5.97
CA THR A 485 13.97 -1.13 -5.65
C THR A 485 15.43 -1.41 -5.35
N ASP A 486 15.70 -2.36 -4.44
CA ASP A 486 17.03 -2.95 -4.26
C ASP A 486 17.21 -4.28 -5.00
N GLU A 487 16.19 -4.67 -5.79
CA GLU A 487 16.22 -5.83 -6.68
C GLU A 487 16.51 -5.38 -8.13
N PRO A 488 17.75 -5.54 -8.62
CA PRO A 488 18.15 -5.07 -9.94
C PRO A 488 17.74 -6.01 -11.09
N HIS A 489 17.26 -7.22 -10.80
CA HIS A 489 17.00 -8.25 -11.79
C HIS A 489 15.55 -8.29 -12.29
N ILE A 490 14.64 -7.51 -11.72
CA ILE A 490 13.26 -7.41 -12.23
C ILE A 490 13.16 -6.24 -13.21
N PRO A 491 12.68 -6.45 -14.45
CA PRO A 491 12.47 -5.38 -15.41
C PRO A 491 11.12 -4.69 -15.14
N TRP A 492 11.10 -3.82 -14.13
CA TRP A 492 9.92 -3.10 -13.68
C TRP A 492 9.23 -2.32 -14.80
N GLU A 493 10.00 -1.83 -15.78
CA GLU A 493 9.52 -1.10 -16.96
C GLU A 493 8.70 -1.95 -17.95
N LEU A 494 8.75 -3.28 -17.84
CA LEU A 494 7.98 -4.19 -18.68
C LEU A 494 6.68 -4.64 -18.03
N MET A 495 6.43 -4.26 -16.77
CA MET A 495 5.17 -4.62 -16.12
C MET A 495 3.99 -4.01 -16.86
N TRP A 496 2.90 -4.76 -16.97
CA TRP A 496 1.70 -4.31 -17.65
C TRP A 496 0.47 -4.57 -16.76
N PRO A 497 -0.07 -3.54 -16.10
CA PRO A 497 -1.25 -3.67 -15.26
C PRO A 497 -2.45 -4.18 -16.07
N TYR A 498 -3.14 -5.17 -15.52
CA TYR A 498 -4.36 -5.71 -16.12
C TYR A 498 -5.33 -6.20 -15.05
N GLY A 499 -6.58 -6.40 -15.48
CA GLY A 499 -7.73 -6.72 -14.65
C GLY A 499 -7.53 -7.94 -13.74
N TYR A 500 -7.99 -7.79 -12.51
CA TYR A 500 -7.98 -8.84 -11.50
C TYR A 500 -9.26 -9.68 -11.58
N GLN A 501 -9.14 -11.01 -11.49
CA GLN A 501 -10.24 -11.97 -11.28
C GLN A 501 -11.61 -11.64 -11.91
N GLY A 502 -11.65 -11.54 -13.24
CA GLY A 502 -12.92 -11.38 -13.98
C GLY A 502 -13.30 -9.94 -14.32
N GLU A 503 -12.50 -8.96 -13.87
CA GLU A 503 -12.55 -7.62 -14.43
C GLU A 503 -11.80 -7.58 -15.77
N SER A 504 -12.44 -7.04 -16.80
CA SER A 504 -11.88 -6.95 -18.16
C SER A 504 -11.34 -5.55 -18.44
N TRP A 505 -10.44 -5.07 -17.60
CA TRP A 505 -9.76 -3.80 -17.83
C TRP A 505 -8.30 -4.07 -18.16
N GLU A 506 -7.74 -3.24 -19.04
CA GLU A 506 -6.36 -3.34 -19.49
C GLU A 506 -5.87 -1.93 -19.79
N ASP A 507 -4.62 -1.62 -19.43
CA ASP A 507 -3.99 -0.36 -19.82
C ASP A 507 -3.50 -0.40 -21.26
N GLU A 508 -3.60 0.75 -21.94
CA GLU A 508 -3.15 0.88 -23.34
C GLU A 508 -1.62 0.82 -23.46
N GLN A 509 -0.91 1.07 -22.36
CA GLN A 509 0.54 1.13 -22.24
C GLN A 509 0.98 0.46 -20.92
N PRO A 510 2.22 -0.05 -20.84
CA PRO A 510 2.77 -0.64 -19.63
C PRO A 510 2.86 0.36 -18.47
#